data_AF-A0A0R2CY01-F1
#
_entry.id   AF-A0A0R2CY01-F1
#
_cell.length_a   1.000
_cell.length_b   1.000
_cell.length_c   1.000
_cell.angle_alpha   90.00
_cell.angle_beta   90.00
_cell.angle_gamma   90.00
#
_symmetry.space_group_name_H-M   'P 1'
#
loop_
_entity.id
_entity.type
_entity.pdbx_description
1 polymer ?
#
loop_
_entity_poly.entity_id
_entity_poly.type
_entity_poly.pdbx_seq_one_letter_code
_entity_poly.pdbx_strand_id
1 'polypeptide(L)'
;MSIENEILNFLPKLSKGKRKVANYILENPNEVIKMKVAQLAKVANSSPATVIRFVKDLKKESFMAFKIELSADLSKESLKTSYEDIFANESLDSIKQKLLANAQRAVKETFEQLDERELKPFVAELLKYRQIIVFGVGASALVAENIAQKWSRLGYLAIAEHDLNSMLPQLANNRGDTIIWLISNSGKSPEIVDAATYAWKNEFPIIAIVGRENSILERYIKNIVHTAPSKESNHRIAATSSLLSQFSAIDIIFYYFVSQNYEVNVGMLRNSYEIVAEYRKGLNYRK
;
A
#
# COMPACT_ATOMS: atom_id res chain seq x y z
N MET A 1 -25.52 -15.46 3.69
CA MET A 1 -25.09 -15.58 2.28
C MET A 1 -25.39 -14.23 1.65
N SER A 2 -24.50 -13.65 0.83
CA SER A 2 -24.79 -12.34 0.23
C SER A 2 -25.89 -12.47 -0.84
N ILE A 3 -26.71 -11.44 -1.01
CA ILE A 3 -27.73 -11.34 -2.05
C ILE A 3 -27.13 -11.53 -3.44
N GLU A 4 -25.92 -11.04 -3.67
CA GLU A 4 -25.21 -11.25 -4.92
C GLU A 4 -25.00 -12.74 -5.21
N ASN A 5 -24.52 -13.50 -4.21
CA ASN A 5 -24.35 -14.95 -4.32
C ASN A 5 -25.68 -15.69 -4.49
N GLU A 6 -26.75 -15.22 -3.83
CA GLU A 6 -28.09 -15.74 -4.05
C GLU A 6 -28.54 -15.53 -5.51
N ILE A 7 -28.31 -14.34 -6.08
CA ILE A 7 -28.65 -14.03 -7.47
C ILE A 7 -27.85 -14.90 -8.44
N LEU A 8 -26.54 -15.04 -8.24
CA LEU A 8 -25.65 -15.88 -9.06
C LEU A 8 -26.07 -17.36 -9.05
N ASN A 9 -26.49 -17.88 -7.91
CA ASN A 9 -26.98 -19.25 -7.78
C ASN A 9 -28.31 -19.50 -8.52
N PHE A 10 -29.18 -18.50 -8.59
CA PHE A 10 -30.47 -18.62 -9.27
C PHE A 10 -30.40 -18.33 -10.77
N LEU A 11 -29.39 -17.57 -11.21
CA LEU A 11 -29.17 -17.10 -12.60
C LEU A 11 -29.41 -18.17 -13.69
N PRO A 12 -28.92 -19.42 -13.55
CA PRO A 12 -29.14 -20.49 -14.54
C PRO A 12 -30.62 -20.87 -14.72
N LYS A 13 -31.43 -20.71 -13.67
CA LYS A 13 -32.85 -21.14 -13.61
C LYS A 13 -33.85 -20.00 -13.94
N LEU A 14 -33.36 -18.78 -14.16
CA LEU A 14 -34.21 -17.62 -14.43
C LEU A 14 -34.71 -17.58 -15.89
N SER A 15 -35.97 -17.20 -16.07
CA SER A 15 -36.52 -16.88 -17.39
C SER A 15 -35.86 -15.62 -17.98
N LYS A 16 -35.93 -15.44 -19.30
CA LYS A 16 -35.30 -14.33 -20.03
C LYS A 16 -35.57 -12.94 -19.41
N GLY A 17 -36.81 -12.69 -18.99
CA GLY A 17 -37.20 -11.42 -18.37
C GLY A 17 -36.66 -11.23 -16.95
N LYS A 18 -36.54 -12.30 -16.16
CA LYS A 18 -35.97 -12.26 -14.80
C LYS A 18 -34.44 -12.17 -14.84
N ARG A 19 -33.80 -12.82 -15.83
CA ARG A 19 -32.34 -12.76 -16.04
C ARG A 19 -31.87 -11.34 -16.37
N LYS A 20 -32.62 -10.59 -17.18
CA LYS A 20 -32.32 -9.16 -17.42
C LYS A 20 -32.33 -8.33 -16.13
N VAL A 21 -33.30 -8.58 -15.27
CA VAL A 21 -33.40 -7.91 -13.95
C VAL A 21 -32.22 -8.30 -13.06
N ALA A 22 -31.90 -9.60 -12.98
CA ALA A 22 -30.76 -10.10 -12.21
C ALA A 22 -29.43 -9.48 -12.67
N ASN A 23 -29.16 -9.49 -13.97
CA ASN A 23 -27.91 -8.94 -14.53
C ASN A 23 -27.77 -7.44 -14.24
N TYR A 24 -28.84 -6.67 -14.46
CA TYR A 24 -28.80 -5.24 -14.18
C TYR A 24 -28.52 -4.95 -12.70
N ILE A 25 -29.07 -5.78 -11.80
CA ILE A 25 -28.83 -5.66 -10.35
C ILE A 25 -27.37 -5.98 -10.00
N LEU A 26 -26.78 -7.03 -10.59
CA LEU A 26 -25.39 -7.39 -10.36
C LEU A 26 -24.42 -6.32 -10.90
N GLU A 27 -24.74 -5.72 -12.03
CA GLU A 27 -23.91 -4.68 -12.65
C GLU A 27 -24.05 -3.32 -11.94
N ASN A 28 -25.23 -2.99 -11.40
CA ASN A 28 -25.55 -1.64 -10.89
C ASN A 28 -26.20 -1.64 -9.49
N PRO A 29 -25.66 -2.35 -8.48
CA PRO A 29 -26.36 -2.56 -7.21
C PRO A 29 -26.55 -1.26 -6.41
N ASN A 30 -25.60 -0.31 -6.50
CA ASN A 30 -25.65 1.00 -5.85
C ASN A 30 -26.75 1.93 -6.41
N GLU A 31 -27.12 1.76 -7.69
CA GLU A 31 -28.20 2.53 -8.28
C GLU A 31 -29.55 1.92 -7.91
N VAL A 32 -29.64 0.59 -7.94
CA VAL A 32 -30.86 -0.19 -7.64
C VAL A 32 -31.45 0.15 -6.28
N ILE A 33 -30.62 0.33 -5.24
CA ILE A 33 -31.11 0.69 -3.89
C ILE A 33 -31.88 2.02 -3.86
N LYS A 34 -31.60 2.93 -4.81
CA LYS A 34 -32.27 4.25 -4.94
C LYS A 34 -33.50 4.19 -5.85
N MET A 35 -33.71 3.11 -6.59
CA MET A 35 -34.80 3.00 -7.55
C MET A 35 -36.12 2.57 -6.93
N LYS A 36 -37.23 2.98 -7.56
CA LYS A 36 -38.56 2.37 -7.44
C LYS A 36 -38.67 1.18 -8.40
N VAL A 37 -39.60 0.27 -8.13
CA VAL A 37 -39.78 -0.95 -8.92
C VAL A 37 -40.00 -0.68 -10.42
N ALA A 38 -40.72 0.39 -10.76
CA ALA A 38 -40.99 0.79 -12.13
C ALA A 38 -39.74 1.33 -12.85
N GLN A 39 -38.84 1.99 -12.12
CA GLN A 39 -37.57 2.48 -12.67
C GLN A 39 -36.65 1.31 -13.00
N LEU A 40 -36.51 0.36 -12.07
CA LEU A 40 -35.74 -0.87 -12.31
C LEU A 40 -36.29 -1.68 -13.49
N ALA A 41 -37.62 -1.82 -13.59
CA ALA A 41 -38.24 -2.50 -14.72
C ALA A 41 -37.89 -1.83 -16.06
N LYS A 42 -37.89 -0.49 -16.10
CA LYS A 42 -37.57 0.29 -17.30
C LYS A 42 -36.12 0.08 -17.73
N VAL A 43 -35.15 0.26 -16.83
CA VAL A 43 -33.71 0.14 -17.15
C VAL A 43 -33.29 -1.30 -17.45
N ALA A 44 -33.91 -2.29 -16.79
CA ALA A 44 -33.68 -3.71 -17.07
C ALA A 44 -34.46 -4.21 -18.30
N ASN A 45 -35.16 -3.34 -19.04
CA ASN A 45 -36.00 -3.69 -20.19
C ASN A 45 -36.93 -4.89 -19.89
N SER A 46 -37.70 -4.73 -18.82
CA SER A 46 -38.60 -5.71 -18.21
C SER A 46 -39.88 -5.03 -17.71
N SER A 47 -40.78 -5.78 -17.07
CA SER A 47 -42.03 -5.25 -16.49
C SER A 47 -41.97 -5.19 -14.96
N PRO A 48 -42.71 -4.26 -14.31
CA PRO A 48 -42.78 -4.21 -12.84
C PRO A 48 -43.19 -5.54 -12.21
N ALA A 49 -44.13 -6.25 -12.83
CA ALA A 49 -44.55 -7.59 -12.40
C ALA A 49 -43.45 -8.65 -12.51
N THR A 50 -42.51 -8.49 -13.43
CA THR A 50 -41.35 -9.39 -13.55
C THR A 50 -40.33 -9.13 -12.46
N VAL A 51 -40.08 -7.85 -12.12
CA VAL A 51 -39.21 -7.46 -10.99
C VAL A 51 -39.76 -8.01 -9.67
N ILE A 52 -41.06 -7.85 -9.41
CA ILE A 52 -41.68 -8.37 -8.19
C ILE A 52 -41.58 -9.90 -8.11
N ARG A 53 -41.84 -10.61 -9.22
CA ARG A 53 -41.71 -12.08 -9.26
C ARG A 53 -40.27 -12.54 -9.06
N PHE A 54 -39.29 -11.83 -9.63
CA PHE A 54 -37.87 -12.12 -9.40
C PHE A 54 -37.49 -11.99 -7.91
N VAL A 55 -37.89 -10.89 -7.27
CA VAL A 55 -37.66 -10.66 -5.83
C VAL A 55 -38.30 -11.76 -4.97
N LYS A 56 -39.50 -12.23 -5.37
CA LYS A 56 -40.18 -13.36 -4.70
C LYS A 56 -39.48 -14.70 -4.91
N ASP A 57 -38.88 -14.96 -6.08
CA ASP A 57 -38.07 -16.18 -6.30
C ASP A 57 -36.86 -16.23 -5.35
N LEU A 58 -36.28 -15.07 -5.04
CA LEU A 58 -35.22 -14.91 -4.03
C LEU A 58 -35.74 -14.97 -2.58
N LYS A 59 -37.00 -15.38 -2.38
CA LYS A 59 -37.67 -15.50 -1.08
C LYS A 59 -37.73 -14.19 -0.29
N LYS A 60 -37.72 -13.03 -0.95
CA LYS A 60 -37.85 -11.73 -0.29
C LYS A 60 -39.30 -11.29 -0.21
N GLU A 61 -39.67 -10.69 0.91
CA GLU A 61 -41.07 -10.33 1.20
C GLU A 61 -41.60 -9.24 0.27
N SER A 62 -40.74 -8.28 -0.09
CA SER A 62 -41.08 -7.15 -0.95
C SER A 62 -39.83 -6.60 -1.65
N PHE A 63 -40.03 -5.78 -2.69
CA PHE A 63 -38.91 -5.06 -3.31
C PHE A 63 -38.19 -4.13 -2.32
N MET A 64 -38.91 -3.56 -1.35
CA MET A 64 -38.29 -2.74 -0.31
C MET A 64 -37.40 -3.59 0.62
N ALA A 65 -37.88 -4.75 1.07
CA ALA A 65 -37.10 -5.69 1.88
C ALA A 65 -35.83 -6.14 1.14
N PHE A 66 -35.96 -6.48 -0.14
CA PHE A 66 -34.81 -6.79 -0.99
C PHE A 66 -33.78 -5.65 -1.05
N LYS A 67 -34.22 -4.39 -1.22
CA LYS A 67 -33.30 -3.25 -1.24
C LYS A 67 -32.61 -3.00 0.10
N ILE A 68 -33.30 -3.26 1.21
CA ILE A 68 -32.70 -3.15 2.56
C ILE A 68 -31.57 -4.17 2.72
N GLU A 69 -31.82 -5.43 2.38
CA GLU A 69 -30.80 -6.48 2.44
C GLU A 69 -29.66 -6.22 1.45
N LEU A 70 -29.95 -5.78 0.22
CA LEU A 70 -28.94 -5.43 -0.78
C LEU A 70 -28.08 -4.26 -0.30
N SER A 71 -28.70 -3.26 0.33
CA SER A 71 -27.99 -2.14 0.96
C SER A 71 -27.10 -2.60 2.12
N ALA A 72 -27.54 -3.58 2.92
CA ALA A 72 -26.74 -4.13 4.02
C ALA A 72 -25.49 -4.87 3.50
N ASP A 73 -25.62 -5.60 2.40
CA ASP A 73 -24.49 -6.28 1.76
C ASP A 73 -23.51 -5.29 1.11
N LEU A 74 -24.03 -4.28 0.39
CA LEU A 74 -23.21 -3.18 -0.12
C LEU A 74 -22.51 -2.39 1.00
N SER A 75 -23.15 -2.24 2.16
CA SER A 75 -22.53 -1.56 3.30
C SER A 75 -21.36 -2.39 3.86
N LYS A 76 -21.50 -3.71 3.95
CA LYS A 76 -20.41 -4.62 4.34
C LYS A 76 -19.26 -4.61 3.33
N GLU A 77 -19.57 -4.42 2.05
CA GLU A 77 -18.57 -4.28 1.00
C GLU A 77 -17.92 -2.88 1.01
N SER A 78 -18.65 -1.84 1.39
CA SER A 78 -18.11 -0.48 1.58
C SER A 78 -17.15 -0.37 2.78
N LEU A 79 -17.38 -1.15 3.84
CA LEU A 79 -16.43 -1.33 4.94
C LEU A 79 -15.14 -2.02 4.46
N LYS A 80 -15.22 -2.86 3.41
CA LYS A 80 -14.04 -3.43 2.75
C LYS A 80 -13.31 -2.45 1.83
N THR A 81 -13.88 -1.30 1.46
CA THR A 81 -13.26 -0.39 0.47
C THR A 81 -12.72 0.93 1.03
N SER A 82 -12.85 1.21 2.33
CA SER A 82 -12.26 2.39 2.99
C SER A 82 -11.51 2.03 4.28
N TYR A 83 -10.43 2.77 4.58
CA TYR A 83 -9.70 2.63 5.85
C TYR A 83 -10.67 2.92 7.00
N GLU A 84 -10.68 2.04 8.00
CA GLU A 84 -11.59 2.13 9.14
C GLU A 84 -10.99 3.06 10.19
N ASP A 85 -11.66 4.19 10.45
CA ASP A 85 -11.25 5.14 11.49
C ASP A 85 -11.59 4.62 12.89
N ILE A 86 -10.76 5.00 13.86
CA ILE A 86 -11.01 4.74 15.28
C ILE A 86 -11.84 5.89 15.86
N PHE A 87 -12.90 5.57 16.59
CA PHE A 87 -13.75 6.55 17.26
C PHE A 87 -13.49 6.64 18.76
N ALA A 88 -13.91 7.75 19.38
CA ALA A 88 -13.77 7.95 20.82
C ALA A 88 -14.51 6.85 21.61
N ASN A 89 -13.85 6.32 22.65
CA ASN A 89 -14.37 5.27 23.54
C ASN A 89 -14.81 3.98 22.84
N GLU A 90 -14.23 3.70 21.66
CA GLU A 90 -14.44 2.46 20.96
C GLU A 90 -13.88 1.26 21.73
N SER A 91 -14.54 0.10 21.63
CA SER A 91 -14.09 -1.11 22.34
C SER A 91 -12.75 -1.58 21.82
N LEU A 92 -11.93 -2.17 22.70
CA LEU A 92 -10.62 -2.70 22.33
C LEU A 92 -10.70 -3.73 21.19
N ASP A 93 -11.71 -4.58 21.18
CA ASP A 93 -11.89 -5.59 20.14
C ASP A 93 -12.23 -4.97 18.78
N SER A 94 -13.04 -3.91 18.76
CA SER A 94 -13.31 -3.16 17.53
C SER A 94 -12.03 -2.49 17.01
N ILE A 95 -11.26 -1.84 17.89
CA ILE A 95 -9.96 -1.23 17.54
C ILE A 95 -9.01 -2.28 16.94
N LYS A 96 -8.89 -3.47 17.54
CA LYS A 96 -8.05 -4.55 17.01
C LYS A 96 -8.49 -4.99 15.62
N GLN A 97 -9.80 -5.17 15.39
CA GLN A 97 -10.33 -5.59 14.09
C GLN A 97 -10.06 -4.52 13.01
N LYS A 98 -10.30 -3.25 13.33
CA LYS A 98 -10.04 -2.11 12.44
C LYS A 98 -8.57 -1.99 12.07
N LEU A 99 -7.68 -2.05 13.07
CA LEU A 99 -6.24 -1.99 12.84
C LEU A 99 -5.75 -3.16 12.00
N LEU A 100 -6.24 -4.38 12.25
CA LEU A 100 -5.90 -5.56 11.45
C LEU A 100 -6.38 -5.40 10.00
N ALA A 101 -7.62 -4.96 9.79
CA ALA A 101 -8.17 -4.75 8.46
C ALA A 101 -7.39 -3.67 7.68
N ASN A 102 -7.07 -2.55 8.33
CA ASN A 102 -6.26 -1.48 7.75
C ASN A 102 -4.84 -1.93 7.42
N ALA A 103 -4.21 -2.73 8.30
CA ALA A 103 -2.88 -3.28 8.06
C ALA A 103 -2.88 -4.26 6.88
N GLN A 104 -3.83 -5.20 6.85
CA GLN A 104 -3.99 -6.15 5.75
C GLN A 104 -4.22 -5.43 4.42
N ARG A 105 -5.05 -4.38 4.42
CA ARG A 105 -5.28 -3.57 3.23
C ARG A 105 -4.02 -2.85 2.78
N ALA A 106 -3.34 -2.13 3.67
CA ALA A 106 -2.12 -1.39 3.34
C ALA A 106 -1.04 -2.28 2.72
N VAL A 107 -0.82 -3.46 3.32
CA VAL A 107 0.14 -4.45 2.79
C VAL A 107 -0.32 -4.96 1.43
N LYS A 108 -1.57 -5.41 1.32
CA LYS A 108 -2.11 -5.97 0.07
C LYS A 108 -2.05 -4.96 -1.08
N GLU A 109 -2.57 -3.75 -0.88
CA GLU A 109 -2.56 -2.69 -1.88
C GLU A 109 -1.13 -2.35 -2.30
N THR A 110 -0.18 -2.32 -1.36
CA THR A 110 1.24 -2.07 -1.69
C THR A 110 1.81 -3.16 -2.56
N PHE A 111 1.57 -4.43 -2.22
CA PHE A 111 2.05 -5.57 -3.01
C PHE A 111 1.44 -5.59 -4.43
N GLU A 112 0.18 -5.21 -4.57
CA GLU A 112 -0.51 -5.13 -5.87
C GLU A 112 -0.05 -3.92 -6.70
N GLN A 113 0.32 -2.81 -6.05
CA GLN A 113 0.77 -1.58 -6.72
C GLN A 113 2.23 -1.66 -7.20
N LEU A 114 3.09 -2.38 -6.49
CA LEU A 114 4.51 -2.44 -6.80
C LEU A 114 4.75 -3.06 -8.18
N ASP A 115 5.21 -2.22 -9.10
CA ASP A 115 5.40 -2.59 -10.49
C ASP A 115 6.83 -3.06 -10.74
N GLU A 116 6.97 -4.22 -11.36
CA GLU A 116 8.26 -4.76 -11.79
C GLU A 116 9.02 -3.79 -12.72
N ARG A 117 8.30 -2.99 -13.52
CA ARG A 117 8.87 -1.97 -14.42
C ARG A 117 9.53 -0.82 -13.68
N GLU A 118 9.15 -0.57 -12.43
CA GLU A 118 9.77 0.42 -11.54
C GLU A 118 10.86 -0.23 -10.69
N LEU A 119 10.58 -1.41 -10.11
CA LEU A 119 11.48 -2.13 -9.21
C LEU A 119 12.80 -2.56 -9.88
N LYS A 120 12.72 -3.07 -11.13
CA LYS A 120 13.91 -3.49 -11.89
C LYS A 120 14.94 -2.37 -12.08
N PRO A 121 14.60 -1.24 -12.72
CA PRO A 121 15.57 -0.15 -12.90
C PRO A 121 16.00 0.46 -11.57
N PHE A 122 15.12 0.52 -10.58
CA PHE A 122 15.46 0.98 -9.23
C PHE A 122 16.57 0.13 -8.59
N VAL A 123 16.40 -1.19 -8.54
CA VAL A 123 17.40 -2.10 -7.94
C VAL A 123 18.66 -2.18 -8.79
N ALA A 124 18.52 -2.16 -10.12
CA ALA A 124 19.68 -2.12 -11.02
C ALA A 124 20.53 -0.86 -10.83
N GLU A 125 19.92 0.29 -10.52
CA GLU A 125 20.64 1.51 -10.17
C GLU A 125 21.33 1.39 -8.81
N LEU A 126 20.61 0.90 -7.79
CA LEU A 126 21.13 0.73 -6.44
C LEU A 126 22.35 -0.20 -6.38
N LEU A 127 22.39 -1.25 -7.21
CA LEU A 127 23.50 -2.21 -7.27
C LEU A 127 24.84 -1.62 -7.75
N LYS A 128 24.83 -0.43 -8.36
CA LYS A 128 26.04 0.20 -8.91
C LYS A 128 26.89 0.91 -7.85
N TYR A 129 26.34 1.13 -6.65
CA TYR A 129 26.93 1.99 -5.63
C TYR A 129 27.17 1.23 -4.34
N ARG A 130 28.23 1.53 -3.58
CA ARG A 130 28.49 0.92 -2.26
C ARG A 130 28.13 1.81 -1.08
N GLN A 131 27.94 3.10 -1.30
CA GLN A 131 27.52 4.04 -0.27
C GLN A 131 26.08 4.49 -0.55
N ILE A 132 25.26 4.53 0.50
CA ILE A 132 23.85 4.89 0.42
C ILE A 132 23.59 5.96 1.49
N ILE A 133 23.20 7.15 1.06
CA ILE A 133 22.67 8.17 1.97
C ILE A 133 21.15 8.14 1.82
N VAL A 134 20.47 7.78 2.90
CA VAL A 134 19.02 7.63 2.94
C VAL A 134 18.43 8.80 3.71
N PHE A 135 17.37 9.41 3.17
CA PHE A 135 16.72 10.55 3.82
C PHE A 135 15.20 10.44 3.74
N GLY A 136 14.54 10.69 4.87
CA GLY A 136 13.09 10.68 5.03
C GLY A 136 12.71 11.56 6.21
N VAL A 137 11.53 12.20 6.15
CA VAL A 137 11.09 13.15 7.20
C VAL A 137 9.97 12.54 8.03
N GLY A 138 10.00 12.80 9.35
CA GLY A 138 8.98 12.33 10.29
C GLY A 138 8.91 10.80 10.30
N ALA A 139 7.72 10.23 10.08
CA ALA A 139 7.55 8.78 10.02
C ALA A 139 8.46 8.10 8.99
N SER A 140 8.71 8.73 7.83
CA SER A 140 9.59 8.17 6.81
C SER A 140 11.07 8.10 7.23
N ALA A 141 11.49 8.81 8.29
CA ALA A 141 12.84 8.65 8.85
C ALA A 141 13.04 7.25 9.47
N LEU A 142 11.99 6.66 10.06
CA LEU A 142 12.05 5.29 10.60
C LEU A 142 12.30 4.25 9.50
N VAL A 143 11.76 4.51 8.31
CA VAL A 143 12.00 3.67 7.12
C VAL A 143 13.43 3.87 6.63
N ALA A 144 13.95 5.11 6.66
CA ALA A 144 15.35 5.38 6.33
C ALA A 144 16.32 4.64 7.25
N GLU A 145 16.08 4.64 8.56
CA GLU A 145 16.85 3.85 9.53
C GLU A 145 16.80 2.34 9.24
N ASN A 146 15.61 1.82 8.89
CA ASN A 146 15.46 0.41 8.53
C ASN A 146 16.27 0.04 7.30
N ILE A 147 16.34 0.92 6.30
CA ILE A 147 17.19 0.75 5.11
C ILE A 147 18.66 0.73 5.53
N ALA A 148 19.12 1.73 6.29
CA ALA A 148 20.51 1.78 6.74
C ALA A 148 20.92 0.51 7.51
N GLN A 149 20.04 0.02 8.41
CA GLN A 149 20.24 -1.23 9.12
C GLN A 149 20.30 -2.45 8.20
N LYS A 150 19.42 -2.56 7.21
CA LYS A 150 19.38 -3.72 6.29
C LYS A 150 20.60 -3.77 5.37
N TRP A 151 20.97 -2.64 4.77
CA TRP A 151 22.08 -2.59 3.82
C TRP A 151 23.46 -2.64 4.49
N SER A 152 23.61 -2.13 5.72
CA SER A 152 24.85 -2.33 6.49
C SER A 152 25.18 -3.80 6.74
N ARG A 153 24.17 -4.67 6.90
CA ARG A 153 24.36 -6.14 7.00
C ARG A 153 24.86 -6.79 5.71
N LEU A 154 24.69 -6.11 4.58
CA LEU A 154 25.24 -6.48 3.26
C LEU A 154 26.59 -5.81 2.99
N GLY A 155 27.20 -5.18 3.99
CA GLY A 155 28.50 -4.51 3.86
C GLY A 155 28.46 -3.18 3.11
N TYR A 156 27.29 -2.57 2.93
CA TYR A 156 27.16 -1.22 2.36
C TYR A 156 27.40 -0.17 3.45
N LEU A 157 28.00 0.96 3.07
CA LEU A 157 28.03 2.14 3.93
C LEU A 157 26.69 2.85 3.77
N ALA A 158 25.70 2.43 4.55
CA ALA A 158 24.35 2.99 4.51
C ALA A 158 24.10 3.88 5.74
N ILE A 159 23.79 5.15 5.49
CA ILE A 159 23.58 6.17 6.53
C ILE A 159 22.17 6.72 6.36
N ALA A 160 21.40 6.76 7.46
CA ALA A 160 20.11 7.43 7.51
C ALA A 160 20.32 8.83 8.12
N GLU A 161 20.11 9.87 7.33
CA GLU A 161 20.18 11.24 7.81
C GLU A 161 18.83 11.70 8.36
N HIS A 162 18.87 12.45 9.45
CA HIS A 162 17.66 12.92 10.15
C HIS A 162 17.30 14.37 9.82
N ASP A 163 18.24 15.14 9.28
CA ASP A 163 18.03 16.53 8.91
C ASP A 163 18.88 16.93 7.70
N LEU A 164 18.44 17.96 6.98
CA LEU A 164 19.14 18.45 5.79
C LEU A 164 20.50 19.06 6.11
N ASN A 165 20.70 19.68 7.28
CA ASN A 165 21.99 20.30 7.59
C ASN A 165 23.10 19.25 7.74
N SER A 166 22.75 18.02 8.12
CA SER A 166 23.67 16.89 8.15
C SER A 166 23.91 16.29 6.75
N MET A 167 22.88 16.25 5.90
CA MET A 167 22.96 15.72 4.54
C MET A 167 23.70 16.65 3.56
N LEU A 168 23.44 17.96 3.60
CA LEU A 168 23.94 18.92 2.60
C LEU A 168 25.48 19.01 2.51
N PRO A 169 26.26 19.01 3.62
CA PRO A 169 27.72 18.96 3.55
C PRO A 169 28.25 17.69 2.88
N GLN A 170 27.54 16.56 3.01
CA GLN A 170 27.90 15.31 2.33
C GLN A 170 27.63 15.42 0.83
N LEU A 171 26.51 16.03 0.42
CA LEU A 171 26.25 16.30 -1.00
C LEU A 171 27.25 17.29 -1.62
N ALA A 172 27.82 18.20 -0.82
CA ALA A 172 28.82 19.13 -1.33
C ALA A 172 30.17 18.44 -1.59
N ASN A 173 30.57 17.50 -0.74
CA ASN A 173 31.96 17.02 -0.65
C ASN A 173 32.14 15.53 -0.95
N ASN A 174 31.12 14.68 -0.80
CA ASN A 174 31.21 13.27 -1.13
C ASN A 174 31.12 13.12 -2.66
N ARG A 175 32.11 12.51 -3.30
CA ARG A 175 32.13 12.33 -4.75
C ARG A 175 32.52 10.88 -5.06
N GLY A 176 31.72 10.25 -5.92
CA GLY A 176 31.93 8.87 -6.36
C GLY A 176 31.31 7.82 -5.44
N ASP A 177 30.73 6.78 -6.05
CA ASP A 177 30.21 5.57 -5.39
C ASP A 177 29.10 5.75 -4.34
N THR A 178 28.39 6.89 -4.37
CA THR A 178 27.29 7.20 -3.45
C THR A 178 25.99 7.41 -4.18
N ILE A 179 24.92 6.78 -3.69
CA ILE A 179 23.54 6.99 -4.15
C ILE A 179 22.67 7.59 -3.05
N ILE A 180 21.78 8.50 -3.45
CA ILE A 180 20.80 9.11 -2.57
C ILE A 180 19.48 8.37 -2.67
N TRP A 181 18.96 7.91 -1.53
CA TRP A 181 17.69 7.22 -1.44
C TRP A 181 16.69 8.04 -0.62
N LEU A 182 15.70 8.61 -1.29
CA LEU A 182 14.67 9.44 -0.65
C LEU A 182 13.40 8.64 -0.37
N ILE A 183 12.84 8.80 0.83
CA ILE A 183 11.59 8.18 1.25
C ILE A 183 10.55 9.25 1.58
N SER A 184 9.43 9.24 0.87
CA SER A 184 8.36 10.21 1.15
C SER A 184 6.98 9.67 0.79
N ASN A 185 6.06 9.61 1.74
CA ASN A 185 4.68 9.22 1.43
C ASN A 185 3.97 10.24 0.51
N SER A 186 4.20 11.54 0.72
CA SER A 186 3.52 12.61 -0.03
C SER A 186 4.22 13.00 -1.32
N GLY A 187 5.55 12.84 -1.40
CA GLY A 187 6.38 13.36 -2.49
C GLY A 187 6.45 14.90 -2.53
N LYS A 188 6.01 15.58 -1.47
CA LYS A 188 5.78 17.04 -1.46
C LYS A 188 6.35 17.77 -0.25
N SER A 189 6.88 17.05 0.75
CA SER A 189 7.50 17.70 1.91
C SER A 189 8.65 18.60 1.45
N PRO A 190 8.70 19.88 1.88
CA PRO A 190 9.71 20.83 1.43
C PRO A 190 11.14 20.29 1.57
N GLU A 191 11.45 19.65 2.69
CA GLU A 191 12.78 19.14 2.99
C GLU A 191 13.19 18.00 2.04
N ILE A 192 12.23 17.17 1.62
CA ILE A 192 12.49 16.09 0.66
C ILE A 192 12.68 16.65 -0.76
N VAL A 193 11.93 17.70 -1.12
CA VAL A 193 12.11 18.39 -2.40
C VAL A 193 13.47 19.10 -2.42
N ASP A 194 13.88 19.72 -1.33
CA ASP A 194 15.19 20.34 -1.18
C ASP A 194 16.31 19.28 -1.25
N ALA A 195 16.17 18.15 -0.53
CA ALA A 195 17.12 17.03 -0.62
C ALA A 195 17.32 16.57 -2.06
N ALA A 196 16.23 16.32 -2.80
CA ALA A 196 16.28 15.94 -4.20
C ALA A 196 16.92 17.02 -5.07
N THR A 197 16.59 18.28 -4.84
CA THR A 197 17.13 19.42 -5.60
C THR A 197 18.63 19.55 -5.41
N TYR A 198 19.13 19.50 -4.17
CA TYR A 198 20.56 19.62 -3.89
C TYR A 198 21.34 18.38 -4.34
N ALA A 199 20.78 17.18 -4.21
CA ALA A 199 21.39 15.96 -4.73
C ALA A 199 21.52 16.03 -6.26
N TRP A 200 20.46 16.48 -6.94
CA TRP A 200 20.44 16.63 -8.40
C TRP A 200 21.42 17.70 -8.88
N LYS A 201 21.45 18.87 -8.23
CA LYS A 201 22.42 19.95 -8.52
C LYS A 201 23.87 19.52 -8.32
N ASN A 202 24.11 18.58 -7.41
CA ASN A 202 25.43 18.01 -7.15
C ASN A 202 25.67 16.70 -7.92
N GLU A 203 24.85 16.38 -8.91
CA GLU A 203 25.02 15.26 -9.83
C GLU A 203 25.04 13.88 -9.14
N PHE A 204 24.39 13.75 -7.99
CA PHE A 204 24.21 12.45 -7.37
C PHE A 204 23.17 11.63 -8.12
N PRO A 205 23.37 10.31 -8.24
CA PRO A 205 22.30 9.39 -8.61
C PRO A 205 21.27 9.37 -7.47
N ILE A 206 20.00 9.42 -7.84
CA ILE A 206 18.88 9.49 -6.90
C ILE A 206 17.89 8.39 -7.23
N ILE A 207 17.44 7.71 -6.20
CA ILE A 207 16.30 6.79 -6.21
C ILE A 207 15.31 7.22 -5.14
N ALA A 208 14.01 6.95 -5.34
CA ALA A 208 13.02 7.30 -4.33
C ALA A 208 11.87 6.31 -4.22
N ILE A 209 11.27 6.27 -3.04
CA ILE A 209 10.01 5.60 -2.79
C ILE A 209 8.96 6.64 -2.43
N VAL A 210 7.85 6.62 -3.19
CA VAL A 210 6.78 7.61 -3.05
C VAL A 210 5.40 6.96 -2.98
N GLY A 211 4.51 7.45 -2.13
CA GLY A 211 3.17 6.87 -1.98
C GLY A 211 2.09 7.37 -2.96
N ARG A 212 2.39 8.34 -3.82
CA ARG A 212 1.42 8.92 -4.77
C ARG A 212 2.04 9.18 -6.13
N GLU A 213 1.24 9.00 -7.18
CA GLU A 213 1.54 9.46 -8.54
C GLU A 213 1.50 10.99 -8.62
N ASN A 214 2.38 11.60 -9.43
CA ASN A 214 2.59 13.05 -9.61
C ASN A 214 3.28 13.74 -8.42
N SER A 215 4.40 13.14 -8.01
CA SER A 215 5.32 13.73 -7.05
C SER A 215 6.14 14.87 -7.68
N ILE A 216 6.47 15.91 -6.90
CA ILE A 216 7.43 16.94 -7.36
C ILE A 216 8.80 16.28 -7.65
N LEU A 217 9.08 15.17 -6.99
CA LEU A 217 10.33 14.41 -7.11
C LEU A 217 10.54 13.79 -8.49
N GLU A 218 9.48 13.51 -9.25
CA GLU A 218 9.56 12.98 -10.62
C GLU A 218 10.33 13.92 -11.57
N ARG A 219 10.45 15.21 -11.21
CA ARG A 219 11.24 16.20 -11.96
C ARG A 219 12.75 15.98 -11.85
N TYR A 220 13.20 15.37 -10.76
CA TYR A 220 14.62 15.21 -10.42
C TYR A 220 15.08 13.76 -10.48
N ILE A 221 14.16 12.81 -10.31
CA ILE A 221 14.45 11.41 -10.04
C ILE A 221 13.82 10.55 -11.12
N LYS A 222 14.65 9.80 -11.86
CA LYS A 222 14.20 8.90 -12.92
C LYS A 222 13.67 7.57 -12.37
N ASN A 223 14.31 7.06 -11.32
CA ASN A 223 14.03 5.74 -10.76
C ASN A 223 13.22 5.91 -9.47
N ILE A 224 11.90 5.93 -9.61
CA ILE A 224 10.95 6.02 -8.49
C ILE A 224 10.15 4.71 -8.43
N VAL A 225 9.95 4.23 -7.21
CA VAL A 225 9.03 3.13 -6.91
C VAL A 225 7.82 3.70 -6.18
N HIS A 226 6.63 3.43 -6.70
CA HIS A 226 5.38 3.89 -6.11
C HIS A 226 4.78 2.84 -5.18
N THR A 227 4.52 3.24 -3.94
CA THR A 227 3.72 2.44 -3.00
C THR A 227 2.25 2.81 -3.08
N ALA A 228 1.39 1.95 -2.52
CA ALA A 228 -0.03 2.24 -2.50
C ALA A 228 -0.32 3.57 -1.79
N PRO A 229 -1.22 4.39 -2.35
CA PRO A 229 -1.62 5.63 -1.70
C PRO A 229 -2.29 5.30 -0.38
N SER A 230 -1.69 5.77 0.70
CA SER A 230 -2.33 5.76 2.00
C SER A 230 -3.57 6.67 1.95
N LYS A 231 -4.76 6.06 1.85
CA LYS A 231 -6.05 6.73 2.11
C LYS A 231 -6.26 6.87 3.62
N GLU A 232 -5.24 7.33 4.34
CA GLU A 232 -5.40 7.77 5.72
C GLU A 232 -6.49 8.84 5.74
N SER A 233 -7.44 8.71 6.66
CA SER A 233 -8.51 9.69 6.80
C SER A 233 -7.93 11.07 7.11
N ASN A 234 -8.70 12.12 6.86
CA ASN A 234 -8.31 13.51 7.14
C ASN A 234 -7.95 13.75 8.63
N HIS A 235 -8.27 12.82 9.53
CA HIS A 235 -7.84 12.84 10.93
C HIS A 235 -6.73 11.81 11.15
N ARG A 236 -5.51 12.17 10.72
CA ARG A 236 -4.29 11.38 10.98
C ARG A 236 -4.03 11.27 12.48
N ILE A 237 -4.50 10.19 13.11
CA ILE A 237 -4.17 9.89 14.51
C ILE A 237 -2.73 9.36 14.60
N ALA A 238 -2.28 8.55 13.63
CA ALA A 238 -0.90 8.07 13.51
C ALA A 238 -0.59 7.64 12.06
N ALA A 239 0.69 7.72 11.66
CA ALA A 239 1.18 7.31 10.34
C ALA A 239 1.29 5.78 10.20
N THR A 240 0.30 5.02 10.65
CA THR A 240 0.42 3.55 10.78
C THR A 240 0.39 2.84 9.43
N SER A 241 -0.59 3.15 8.59
CA SER A 241 -0.77 2.45 7.30
C SER A 241 0.30 2.84 6.29
N SER A 242 0.65 4.13 6.20
CA SER A 242 1.74 4.57 5.32
C SER A 242 3.10 3.99 5.71
N LEU A 243 3.39 3.84 7.01
CA LEU A 243 4.60 3.15 7.46
C LEU A 243 4.59 1.67 7.05
N LEU A 244 3.48 0.97 7.25
CA LEU A 244 3.37 -0.44 6.84
C LEU A 244 3.58 -0.63 5.34
N SER A 245 3.00 0.25 4.51
CA SER A 245 3.24 0.26 3.06
C SER A 245 4.71 0.49 2.72
N GLN A 246 5.36 1.48 3.34
CA GLN A 246 6.77 1.75 3.08
C GLN A 246 7.67 0.59 3.53
N PHE A 247 7.48 0.04 4.74
CA PHE A 247 8.25 -1.12 5.20
C PHE A 247 8.06 -2.35 4.30
N SER A 248 6.82 -2.62 3.88
CA SER A 248 6.50 -3.70 2.95
C SER A 248 7.25 -3.56 1.63
N ALA A 249 7.29 -2.35 1.08
CA ALA A 249 8.04 -2.06 -0.15
C ALA A 249 9.55 -2.24 0.05
N ILE A 250 10.10 -1.78 1.19
CA ILE A 250 11.52 -2.01 1.51
C ILE A 250 11.84 -3.49 1.64
N ASP A 251 10.96 -4.31 2.23
CA ASP A 251 11.16 -5.76 2.28
C ASP A 251 11.23 -6.36 0.87
N ILE A 252 10.28 -6.06 0.00
CA ILE A 252 10.28 -6.55 -1.39
C ILE A 252 11.55 -6.12 -2.11
N ILE A 253 11.93 -4.85 -2.02
CA ILE A 253 13.15 -4.31 -2.64
C ILE A 253 14.38 -5.01 -2.08
N PHE A 254 14.47 -5.20 -0.76
CA PHE A 254 15.60 -5.86 -0.12
C PHE A 254 15.75 -7.31 -0.56
N TYR A 255 14.66 -8.09 -0.58
CA TYR A 255 14.70 -9.48 -1.03
C TYR A 255 15.02 -9.59 -2.53
N TYR A 256 14.47 -8.69 -3.36
CA TYR A 256 14.78 -8.65 -4.79
C TYR A 256 16.24 -8.22 -5.05
N PHE A 257 16.76 -7.28 -4.26
CA PHE A 257 18.16 -6.88 -4.28
C PHE A 257 19.08 -8.05 -3.90
N VAL A 258 18.76 -8.74 -2.80
CA VAL A 258 19.50 -9.93 -2.35
C VAL A 258 19.53 -10.99 -3.44
N SER A 259 18.41 -11.21 -4.15
CA SER A 259 18.33 -12.23 -5.20
C SER A 259 19.21 -11.96 -6.42
N GLN A 260 19.60 -10.71 -6.70
CA GLN A 260 20.44 -10.40 -7.88
C GLN A 260 21.85 -10.98 -7.78
N ASN A 261 22.37 -11.15 -6.56
CA ASN A 261 23.68 -11.78 -6.28
C ASN A 261 23.55 -12.69 -5.05
N TYR A 262 22.64 -13.66 -5.13
CA TYR A 262 22.16 -14.43 -3.98
C TYR A 262 23.28 -14.99 -3.09
N GLU A 263 24.22 -15.75 -3.65
CA GLU A 263 25.29 -16.38 -2.87
C GLU A 263 26.17 -15.36 -2.14
N VAL A 264 26.55 -14.28 -2.82
CA VAL A 264 27.38 -13.22 -2.23
C VAL A 264 26.62 -12.50 -1.11
N ASN A 265 25.38 -12.09 -1.38
CA ASN A 265 24.55 -11.35 -0.43
C ASN A 265 24.20 -12.19 0.80
N VAL A 266 23.79 -13.45 0.61
CA VAL A 266 23.51 -14.37 1.72
C VAL A 266 24.78 -14.67 2.52
N GLY A 267 25.93 -14.81 1.86
CA GLY A 267 27.23 -14.94 2.54
C GLY A 267 27.54 -13.74 3.45
N MET A 268 27.32 -12.52 2.98
CA MET A 268 27.49 -11.29 3.78
C MET A 268 26.51 -11.23 4.96
N LEU A 269 25.24 -11.58 4.75
CA LEU A 269 24.23 -11.65 5.81
C LEU A 269 24.55 -12.69 6.87
N ARG A 270 25.10 -13.84 6.47
CA ARG A 270 25.57 -14.88 7.39
C ARG A 270 26.76 -14.39 8.20
N ASN A 271 27.77 -13.80 7.56
CA ASN A 271 28.95 -13.27 8.25
C ASN A 271 28.58 -12.17 9.28
N SER A 272 27.70 -11.23 8.91
CA SER A 272 27.23 -10.21 9.84
C SER A 272 26.45 -10.80 11.02
N TYR A 273 25.67 -11.85 10.80
CA TYR A 273 24.97 -12.56 11.88
C TYR A 273 25.95 -13.29 12.82
N GLU A 274 26.94 -14.00 12.27
CA GLU A 274 27.92 -14.78 13.03
C GLU A 274 28.73 -13.89 13.98
N ILE A 275 29.24 -12.75 13.50
CA ILE A 275 30.00 -11.78 14.31
C ILE A 275 29.15 -11.22 15.47
N VAL A 276 27.90 -10.85 15.21
CA VAL A 276 27.00 -10.36 16.28
C VAL A 276 26.65 -11.46 17.27
N ALA A 277 26.46 -12.70 16.79
CA ALA A 277 26.20 -13.85 17.65
C ALA A 277 27.41 -14.18 18.55
N GLU A 278 28.63 -14.08 18.02
CA GLU A 278 29.87 -14.22 18.79
C GLU A 278 29.96 -13.16 19.90
N TYR A 279 29.76 -11.88 19.57
CA TYR A 279 29.73 -10.79 20.55
C TYR A 279 28.71 -11.06 21.68
N ARG A 280 27.49 -11.49 21.32
CA ARG A 280 26.43 -11.80 22.30
C ARG A 280 26.79 -12.98 23.20
N LYS A 281 27.43 -14.03 22.67
CA LYS A 281 27.96 -15.14 23.49
C LYS A 281 29.00 -14.62 24.48
N GLY A 282 29.93 -13.78 24.02
CA GLY A 282 30.96 -13.16 24.87
C GLY A 282 30.39 -12.34 26.02
N LEU A 283 29.27 -11.63 25.83
CA LEU A 283 28.60 -10.90 26.92
C LEU A 283 28.07 -11.83 28.03
N ASN A 284 27.61 -13.03 27.68
CA ASN A 284 27.09 -13.99 28.66
C ASN A 284 28.21 -14.62 29.51
N TYR A 285 29.44 -14.69 29.01
CA TYR A 285 30.61 -15.16 29.79
C TYR A 285 31.24 -14.08 30.67
N ARG A 286 30.85 -12.81 30.52
CA ARG A 286 31.31 -11.68 31.33
C ARG A 286 30.38 -11.32 32.50
N LYS A 287 29.27 -12.03 32.64
CA LYS A 287 28.35 -11.93 33.78
C LYS A 287 28.69 -13.01 34.81
#